data_AF-A0A535LRN5-F1
#
_entry.id   AF-A0A535LRN5-F1
#
_cell.length_a   1.000
_cell.length_b   1.000
_cell.length_c   1.000
_cell.angle_alpha   90.00
_cell.angle_beta   90.00
_cell.angle_gamma   90.00
#
_symmetry.space_group_name_H-M   'P 1'
#
loop_
_entity.id
_entity.type
_entity.pdbx_description
1 polymer ?
#
loop_
_entity_poly.entity_id
_entity_poly.type
_entity_poly.pdbx_seq_one_letter_code
_entity_poly.pdbx_strand_id
1 'polypeptide(L)'
;MNRQALLLFVDGLGLGAEDPTLNPVVAAHTPCLDALLGRKLAGLTARYEHNGALVVPTDATLGVSGLPQSATGQTALLTGLNAPQLVGRHITAFPTKALRELLTEHNIFSRVKALGGDVALA
;
A
#
# COMPACT_ATOMS: atom_id res chain seq x y z
N MET A 1 -27.62 -3.42 -2.66
CA MET A 1 -26.64 -2.46 -2.11
C MET A 1 -25.47 -2.39 -3.06
N ASN A 2 -25.15 -1.21 -3.60
CA ASN A 2 -23.92 -1.03 -4.36
C ASN A 2 -22.76 -0.95 -3.37
N ARG A 3 -21.77 -1.84 -3.50
CA ARG A 3 -20.54 -1.79 -2.72
C ARG A 3 -19.54 -0.91 -3.47
N GLN A 4 -18.99 0.09 -2.79
CA GLN A 4 -17.95 0.96 -3.32
C GLN A 4 -16.70 0.79 -2.46
N ALA A 5 -15.52 0.87 -3.10
CA ALA A 5 -14.23 0.82 -2.44
C ALA A 5 -13.36 1.97 -2.98
N LEU A 6 -12.68 2.67 -2.07
CA LEU A 6 -11.68 3.68 -2.39
C LEU A 6 -10.31 3.17 -1.95
N LEU A 7 -9.38 3.05 -2.88
CA LEU A 7 -7.98 2.77 -2.58
C LEU A 7 -7.21 4.11 -2.61
N LEU A 8 -6.67 4.51 -1.47
CA LEU A 8 -5.79 5.68 -1.36
C LEU A 8 -4.36 5.20 -1.14
N PHE A 9 -3.45 5.56 -2.06
CA PHE A 9 -2.03 5.26 -1.94
C PHE A 9 -1.24 6.56 -1.74
N VAL A 10 -0.38 6.57 -0.73
CA VAL A 10 0.49 7.72 -0.41
C VAL A 10 1.93 7.25 -0.48
N ASP A 11 2.66 7.70 -1.50
CA ASP A 11 4.06 7.36 -1.68
C ASP A 11 4.93 8.03 -0.61
N GLY A 12 5.99 7.34 -0.19
CA GLY A 12 6.95 7.85 0.80
C GLY A 12 6.42 7.93 2.24
N LEU A 13 5.22 7.41 2.53
CA LEU A 13 4.65 7.43 3.88
C LEU A 13 4.91 6.12 4.63
N GLY A 14 5.80 6.16 5.62
CA GLY A 14 6.07 5.02 6.52
C GLY A 14 5.48 5.23 7.92
N LEU A 15 5.29 4.13 8.66
CA LEU A 15 4.83 4.20 10.06
C LEU A 15 5.86 4.93 10.95
N GLY A 16 7.15 4.64 10.79
CA GLY A 16 8.23 5.31 11.51
C GLY A 16 8.13 5.23 13.05
N ALA A 17 9.02 5.97 13.72
CA ALA A 17 8.97 6.14 15.17
C ALA A 17 7.84 7.11 15.58
N GLU A 18 7.36 7.00 16.82
CA GLU A 18 6.46 7.99 17.42
C GLU A 18 7.22 9.24 17.89
N ASP A 19 7.92 9.90 16.96
CA ASP A 19 8.72 11.10 17.23
C ASP A 19 8.33 12.22 16.25
N PRO A 20 7.75 13.34 16.71
CA PRO A 20 7.34 14.44 15.83
C PRO A 20 8.51 15.18 15.16
N THR A 21 9.75 14.99 15.62
CA THR A 21 10.93 15.58 14.98
C THR A 21 11.43 14.76 13.79
N LEU A 22 11.07 13.48 13.72
CA LEU A 22 11.51 12.54 12.69
C LEU A 22 10.35 12.07 11.78
N ASN A 23 9.13 12.01 12.31
CA ASN A 23 7.99 11.44 11.64
C ASN A 23 6.94 12.51 11.31
N PRO A 24 6.76 12.85 10.02
CA PRO A 24 5.82 13.89 9.62
C PRO A 24 4.36 13.54 9.95
N VAL A 25 3.99 12.26 10.05
CA VAL A 25 2.64 11.85 10.45
C VAL A 25 2.34 12.22 11.90
N VAL A 26 3.34 12.09 12.76
CA VAL A 26 3.23 12.43 14.20
C VAL A 26 3.19 13.95 14.37
N ALA A 27 4.02 14.67 13.61
CA ALA A 27 4.07 16.14 13.63
C ALA A 27 2.81 16.81 13.07
N ALA A 28 2.19 16.19 12.06
CA ALA A 28 1.05 16.77 11.35
C ALA A 28 -0.25 16.72 12.18
N HIS A 29 -1.14 17.69 11.91
CA HIS A 29 -2.52 17.63 12.39
C HIS A 29 -3.36 16.79 11.42
N THR A 30 -3.74 15.58 11.84
CA THR A 30 -4.41 14.56 11.02
C THR A 30 -5.78 14.16 11.60
N PRO A 31 -6.72 15.09 11.78
CA PRO A 31 -7.92 14.89 12.61
C PRO A 31 -8.77 13.68 12.20
N CYS A 32 -8.91 13.43 10.89
CA CYS A 32 -9.67 12.28 10.40
C CYS A 32 -9.02 10.94 10.77
N LEU A 33 -7.70 10.82 10.60
CA LEU A 33 -6.96 9.61 10.97
C LEU A 33 -6.90 9.44 12.48
N ASP A 34 -6.69 10.53 13.21
CA ASP A 34 -6.59 10.54 14.67
C ASP A 34 -7.93 10.09 15.29
N ALA A 35 -9.06 10.55 14.78
CA ALA A 35 -10.38 10.11 15.22
C ALA A 35 -10.69 8.66 14.81
N LEU A 36 -10.32 8.26 13.59
CA LEU A 36 -10.56 6.91 13.09
C LEU A 36 -9.76 5.86 13.86
N LEU A 37 -8.50 6.18 14.20
CA LEU A 37 -7.56 5.26 14.83
C LEU A 37 -7.46 5.47 16.35
N GLY A 38 -7.95 6.57 16.90
CA GLY A 38 -7.77 6.91 18.32
C GLY A 38 -6.32 7.21 18.71
N ARG A 39 -5.41 7.32 17.72
CA ARG A 39 -3.97 7.53 17.89
C ARG A 39 -3.32 8.00 16.58
N LYS A 40 -2.04 8.39 16.66
CA LYS A 40 -1.21 8.62 15.47
C LYS A 40 -0.90 7.31 14.75
N LEU A 41 -0.85 7.37 13.42
CA LEU A 41 -0.43 6.26 12.55
C LEU A 41 1.11 6.14 12.55
N ALA A 42 1.67 5.68 13.67
CA ALA A 42 3.11 5.52 13.86
C ALA A 42 3.45 4.38 14.84
N GLY A 43 4.69 3.89 14.82
CA GLY A 43 5.22 2.95 15.82
C GLY A 43 4.54 1.58 15.93
N LEU A 44 3.68 1.22 14.97
CA LEU A 44 2.93 -0.04 14.99
C LEU A 44 3.77 -1.20 14.46
N THR A 45 3.94 -2.25 15.27
CA THR A 45 4.63 -3.50 14.89
C THR A 45 3.69 -4.71 14.80
N ALA A 46 2.46 -4.56 15.26
CA ALA A 46 1.42 -5.58 15.20
C ALA A 46 0.12 -4.99 14.66
N ARG A 47 -0.81 -5.86 14.27
CA ARG A 47 -2.15 -5.45 13.82
C ARG A 47 -2.83 -4.64 14.92
N TYR A 48 -3.56 -3.61 14.49
CA TYR A 48 -4.29 -2.73 15.38
C TYR A 48 -5.68 -2.47 14.82
N GLU A 49 -6.69 -2.59 15.68
CA GLU A 49 -8.09 -2.36 15.33
C GLU A 49 -8.71 -1.33 16.26
N HIS A 50 -9.42 -0.36 15.68
CA HIS A 50 -10.15 0.66 16.43
C HIS A 50 -11.31 1.19 15.58
N ASN A 51 -12.51 1.31 16.17
CA ASN A 51 -13.69 1.89 15.51
C ASN A 51 -13.98 1.34 14.09
N GLY A 52 -13.77 0.03 13.89
CA GLY A 52 -13.97 -0.61 12.58
C GLY A 52 -12.86 -0.36 11.55
N ALA A 53 -11.81 0.37 11.92
CA ALA A 53 -10.58 0.48 11.15
C ALA A 53 -9.60 -0.62 11.56
N LEU A 54 -8.88 -1.16 10.57
CA LEU A 54 -7.82 -2.14 10.73
C LEU A 54 -6.53 -1.57 10.13
N VAL A 55 -5.47 -1.58 10.93
CA VAL A 55 -4.10 -1.27 10.49
C VAL A 55 -3.29 -2.56 10.51
N VAL A 56 -2.70 -2.89 9.37
CA VAL A 56 -1.78 -4.03 9.22
C VAL A 56 -0.39 -3.49 8.89
N PRO A 57 0.52 -3.38 9.87
CA PRO A 57 1.91 -3.07 9.59
C PRO A 57 2.47 -4.08 8.59
N THR A 58 3.07 -3.57 7.52
CA THR A 58 3.52 -4.39 6.39
C THR A 58 5.00 -4.14 6.17
N ASP A 59 5.75 -5.23 6.00
CA ASP A 59 7.15 -5.18 5.58
C ASP A 59 7.23 -4.72 4.13
N ALA A 60 7.71 -3.49 3.91
CA ALA A 60 7.84 -2.91 2.58
C ALA A 60 8.82 -3.70 1.68
N THR A 61 9.75 -4.46 2.28
CA THR A 61 10.69 -5.30 1.51
C THR A 61 10.04 -6.58 0.97
N LEU A 62 8.86 -6.94 1.47
CA LEU A 62 8.13 -8.17 1.13
C LEU A 62 9.02 -9.43 1.27
N GLY A 63 9.93 -9.42 2.26
CA GLY A 63 10.90 -10.49 2.48
C GLY A 63 12.03 -10.59 1.44
N VAL A 64 12.19 -9.61 0.55
CA VAL A 64 13.24 -9.57 -0.47
C VAL A 64 14.30 -8.55 -0.08
N SER A 65 15.56 -8.95 -0.09
CA SER A 65 16.68 -8.09 0.32
C SER A 65 16.84 -6.85 -0.58
N GLY A 66 17.37 -5.78 0.02
CA GLY A 66 17.59 -4.50 -0.64
C GLY A 66 16.56 -3.45 -0.25
N LEU A 67 16.72 -2.24 -0.79
CA LEU A 67 15.79 -1.14 -0.56
C LEU A 67 14.49 -1.42 -1.33
N PRO A 68 13.31 -1.30 -0.70
CA PRO A 68 12.04 -1.42 -1.40
C PRO A 68 11.92 -0.33 -2.48
N GLN A 69 11.38 -0.69 -3.64
CA GLN A 69 11.29 0.21 -4.79
C GLN A 69 9.88 0.25 -5.38
N SER A 70 9.53 1.40 -5.98
CA SER A 70 8.17 1.73 -6.43
C SER A 70 7.63 0.78 -7.49
N ALA A 71 8.41 0.37 -8.50
CA ALA A 71 7.89 -0.45 -9.59
C ALA A 71 7.40 -1.82 -9.09
N THR A 72 8.21 -2.49 -8.25
CA THR A 72 7.82 -3.76 -7.62
C THR A 72 6.76 -3.57 -6.55
N GLY A 73 6.85 -2.53 -5.71
CA GLY A 73 5.87 -2.25 -4.66
C GLY A 73 4.47 -1.98 -5.21
N GLN A 74 4.34 -1.11 -6.21
CA GLN A 74 3.07 -0.81 -6.86
C GLN A 74 2.52 -2.01 -7.64
N THR A 75 3.39 -2.81 -8.28
CA THR A 75 2.95 -4.06 -8.91
C THR A 75 2.35 -4.99 -7.87
N ALA A 76 2.98 -5.12 -6.69
CA ALA A 76 2.44 -5.94 -5.62
C ALA A 76 1.10 -5.42 -5.08
N LEU A 77 0.98 -4.10 -4.86
CA LEU A 77 -0.27 -3.46 -4.42
C LEU A 77 -1.43 -3.70 -5.39
N LEU A 78 -1.19 -3.58 -6.70
CA LEU A 78 -2.24 -3.66 -7.70
C LEU A 78 -2.60 -5.09 -8.10
N THR A 79 -1.67 -6.05 -7.96
CA THR A 79 -1.88 -7.45 -8.38
C THR A 79 -2.15 -8.40 -7.21
N GLY A 80 -1.76 -8.03 -5.98
CA GLY A 80 -1.78 -8.91 -4.82
C GLY A 80 -0.67 -9.98 -4.84
N LEU A 81 0.31 -9.88 -5.74
CA LEU A 81 1.42 -10.82 -5.89
C LEU A 81 2.72 -10.25 -5.31
N ASN A 82 3.60 -11.10 -4.77
CA ASN A 82 4.93 -10.67 -4.33
C ASN A 82 5.85 -10.41 -5.54
N ALA A 83 5.65 -9.27 -6.20
CA ALA A 83 6.38 -8.87 -7.40
C ALA A 83 7.92 -8.88 -7.24
N PRO A 84 8.53 -8.32 -6.17
CA PRO A 84 9.99 -8.38 -6.03
C PRO A 84 10.49 -9.82 -5.88
N GLN A 85 9.72 -10.72 -5.27
CA GLN A 85 10.08 -12.14 -5.19
C GLN A 85 10.00 -12.81 -6.57
N LEU A 86 8.95 -12.52 -7.35
CA LEU A 86 8.77 -13.09 -8.69
C LEU A 86 9.86 -12.66 -9.68
N VAL A 87 10.37 -11.42 -9.56
CA VAL A 87 11.45 -10.91 -10.42
C VAL A 87 12.84 -10.97 -9.76
N GLY A 88 12.92 -11.53 -8.55
CA GLY A 88 14.16 -11.79 -7.81
C GLY A 88 14.87 -10.57 -7.22
N ARG A 89 14.29 -9.37 -7.29
CA ARG A 89 14.87 -8.12 -6.75
C ARG A 89 13.84 -7.00 -6.72
N HIS A 90 14.16 -5.93 -5.99
CA HIS A 90 13.45 -4.66 -6.09
C HIS A 90 13.81 -3.93 -7.39
N ILE A 91 12.80 -3.36 -8.06
CA ILE A 91 12.96 -2.60 -9.31
C ILE A 91 12.36 -1.20 -9.13
N THR A 92 13.12 -0.19 -9.53
CA THR A 92 12.75 1.23 -9.48
C THR A 92 12.29 1.76 -10.84
N ALA A 93 11.75 2.97 -10.85
CA ALA A 93 11.25 3.66 -12.04
C ALA A 93 10.09 2.92 -12.73
N PHE A 94 10.12 2.79 -14.07
CA PHE A 94 9.04 2.20 -14.83
C PHE A 94 9.02 0.66 -14.74
N PRO A 95 7.83 0.04 -14.80
CA PRO A 95 7.71 -1.41 -14.78
C PRO A 95 8.40 -2.03 -15.99
N THR A 96 9.25 -3.03 -15.73
CA THR A 96 9.89 -3.85 -16.77
C THR A 96 8.85 -4.65 -17.54
N LYS A 97 9.29 -5.36 -18.60
CA LYS A 97 8.40 -6.26 -19.37
C LYS A 97 7.68 -7.26 -18.45
N ALA A 98 8.42 -7.94 -17.57
CA ALA A 98 7.84 -8.93 -16.64
C ALA A 98 6.81 -8.30 -15.68
N LEU A 99 7.07 -7.11 -15.13
CA LEU A 99 6.11 -6.43 -14.26
C LEU A 99 4.85 -5.97 -15.02
N ARG A 100 5.01 -5.54 -16.28
CA ARG A 100 3.87 -5.18 -17.14
C ARG A 100 3.00 -6.40 -17.48
N GLU A 101 3.60 -7.58 -17.65
CA GLU A 101 2.86 -8.83 -17.85
C GLU A 101 2.01 -9.15 -16.60
N LEU A 102 2.61 -9.10 -15.40
CA LEU A 102 1.88 -9.28 -14.13
C LEU A 102 0.73 -8.29 -13.96
N LEU A 103 0.97 -7.01 -14.25
CA LEU A 103 -0.07 -5.97 -14.18
C LEU A 103 -1.20 -6.24 -15.17
N THR A 104 -0.87 -6.64 -16.41
CA THR A 104 -1.88 -6.91 -17.43
C THR A 104 -2.79 -8.07 -17.04
N GLU A 105 -2.21 -9.13 -16.47
CA GLU A 105 -2.93 -10.36 -16.14
C GLU A 105 -3.70 -10.28 -14.82
N HIS A 106 -3.15 -9.60 -13.80
CA HIS A 106 -3.63 -9.74 -12.42
C HIS A 106 -4.10 -8.44 -11.76
N ASN A 107 -4.03 -7.28 -12.42
CA ASN A 107 -4.41 -6.04 -11.74
C ASN A 107 -5.87 -6.05 -11.26
N ILE A 108 -6.10 -5.45 -10.09
CA ILE A 108 -7.39 -5.40 -9.41
C ILE A 108 -8.47 -4.69 -10.24
N PHE A 109 -8.11 -3.70 -11.07
CA PHE A 109 -9.09 -2.96 -11.87
C PHE A 109 -9.70 -3.84 -12.98
N SER A 110 -8.87 -4.60 -13.70
CA SER A 110 -9.34 -5.58 -14.69
C SER A 110 -10.24 -6.63 -14.04
N ARG A 111 -9.90 -7.09 -12.82
CA ARG A 111 -10.72 -8.04 -12.07
C ARG A 111 -12.08 -7.45 -11.69
N VAL A 112 -12.13 -6.19 -11.25
CA VAL A 112 -13.40 -5.49 -10.96
C VAL A 112 -14.24 -5.33 -12.22
N LYS A 113 -13.64 -4.91 -13.35
CA LYS A 113 -14.35 -4.80 -14.64
C LYS A 113 -14.91 -6.14 -15.10
N ALA A 114 -14.15 -7.22 -14.96
CA ALA A 114 -14.59 -8.57 -15.34
C ALA A 114 -15.79 -9.06 -14.50
N LEU A 115 -15.92 -8.58 -13.26
CA LEU A 115 -17.06 -8.84 -12.38
C LEU A 115 -18.25 -7.89 -12.63
N GLY A 116 -18.18 -7.04 -13.66
CA GLY A 116 -19.24 -6.09 -14.01
C GLY A 116 -19.24 -4.79 -13.20
N GLY A 117 -18.17 -4.52 -12.44
CA GLY A 117 -18.00 -3.26 -11.72
C GLY A 117 -17.44 -2.14 -12.59
N ASP A 118 -17.48 -0.92 -12.04
CA ASP A 118 -16.82 0.25 -12.61
C ASP A 118 -15.55 0.61 -11.84
N VAL A 119 -14.57 1.15 -12.57
CA VAL A 119 -13.27 1.53 -12.01
C VAL A 119 -12.90 2.91 -12.53
N ALA A 120 -12.27 3.69 -11.67
CA ALA A 120 -11.63 4.96 -12.02
C ALA A 120 -10.27 5.01 -11.31
N LEU A 121 -9.28 5.58 -12.01
CA LEU A 121 -7.97 5.90 -11.46
C LEU A 121 -7.71 7.36 -11.81
N ALA A 122 -7.35 8.15 -10.81
CA ALA A 122 -7.07 9.58 -10.91
C ALA A 122 -5.59 9.86 -10.65
#